data_AF-A0A0N1NUH4-F1
#
_entry.id   AF-A0A0N1NUH4-F1
#
_cell.length_a   1.000
_cell.length_b   1.000
_cell.length_c   1.000
_cell.angle_alpha   90.00
_cell.angle_beta   90.00
_cell.angle_gamma   90.00
#
_symmetry.space_group_name_H-M   'P 1'
#
loop_
_entity.id
_entity.type
_entity.pdbx_description
1 polymer ?
#
loop_
_entity_poly.entity_id
_entity_poly.type
_entity_poly.pdbx_seq_one_letter_code
_entity_poly.pdbx_strand_id
1 'polypeptide(L)'
;MDEGGAAVGGRPSVVAAGARGATRIADRVVAKIAAQAAREAVGPLPSDAAGPHATVVVHHESAHVRVHLELDYPTDIGGRCHRVRRHVTERVGALVGMEVPEVAVQVERLHLTAAPGVAHGRAR
;
A
#
# COMPACT_ATOMS: atom_id res chain seq x y z
N MET A 1 -47.27 8.68 -10.27
CA MET A 1 -46.46 9.87 -10.57
C MET A 1 -45.52 9.98 -9.38
N ASP A 2 -44.26 9.56 -9.42
CA ASP A 2 -43.27 9.58 -10.52
C ASP A 2 -42.44 8.29 -10.56
N GLU A 3 -42.06 7.88 -11.77
CA GLU A 3 -41.03 6.89 -12.06
C GLU A 3 -39.65 7.57 -12.09
N GLY A 4 -38.60 6.84 -11.73
CA GLY A 4 -37.22 7.22 -12.05
C GLY A 4 -36.20 6.64 -11.08
N GLY A 5 -35.24 5.81 -11.46
CA GLY A 5 -34.88 5.33 -12.78
C GLY A 5 -33.88 4.18 -12.60
N ALA A 6 -34.09 3.11 -13.34
CA ALA A 6 -33.22 1.95 -13.37
C ALA A 6 -31.87 2.31 -14.01
N ALA A 7 -30.76 1.97 -13.35
CA ALA A 7 -29.44 1.91 -13.98
C ALA A 7 -29.04 0.44 -14.18
N VAL A 8 -29.59 -0.11 -15.26
CA VAL A 8 -29.00 -1.09 -16.18
C VAL A 8 -27.90 -2.00 -15.59
N GLY A 9 -28.31 -3.19 -15.15
CA GLY A 9 -27.44 -4.36 -15.19
C GLY A 9 -27.14 -4.70 -16.64
N GLY A 10 -26.11 -4.07 -17.21
CA GLY A 10 -25.71 -4.29 -18.59
C GLY A 10 -25.35 -5.75 -18.83
N ARG A 11 -25.85 -6.34 -19.92
CA ARG A 11 -25.38 -7.64 -20.41
C ARG A 11 -23.85 -7.60 -20.44
N PRO A 12 -23.15 -8.65 -19.97
CA PRO A 12 -21.69 -8.65 -20.01
C PRO A 12 -21.25 -8.37 -21.45
N SER A 13 -20.55 -7.25 -21.64
CA SER A 13 -20.05 -6.84 -22.95
C SER A 13 -19.20 -7.96 -23.51
N VAL A 14 -19.47 -8.38 -24.74
CA VAL A 14 -18.70 -9.43 -25.41
C VAL A 14 -17.23 -9.02 -25.40
N VAL A 15 -16.38 -9.82 -24.74
CA VAL A 15 -14.94 -9.57 -24.67
C VAL A 15 -14.36 -9.68 -26.07
N ALA A 16 -13.67 -8.62 -26.52
CA ALA A 16 -12.99 -8.58 -27.82
C ALA A 16 -12.08 -9.80 -27.98
N ALA A 17 -12.00 -10.39 -29.18
CA ALA A 17 -11.25 -11.64 -29.42
C ALA A 17 -9.80 -11.58 -28.89
N GLY A 18 -9.09 -10.47 -29.14
CA GLY A 18 -7.72 -10.26 -28.67
C GLY A 18 -7.58 -10.02 -27.16
N ALA A 19 -8.67 -9.77 -26.43
CA ALA A 19 -8.66 -9.62 -24.98
C ALA A 19 -9.05 -10.91 -24.24
N ARG A 20 -9.43 -11.98 -24.95
CA ARG A 20 -9.78 -13.26 -24.33
C ARG A 20 -8.52 -13.96 -23.86
N GLY A 21 -8.55 -14.49 -22.64
CA GLY A 21 -7.37 -15.10 -22.00
C GLY A 21 -6.43 -14.09 -21.33
N ALA A 22 -6.73 -12.79 -21.39
CA ALA A 22 -6.00 -11.78 -20.63
C ALA A 22 -6.45 -11.77 -19.16
N THR A 23 -5.50 -11.62 -18.25
CA THR A 23 -5.77 -11.45 -16.81
C THR A 23 -5.89 -9.96 -16.50
N ARG A 24 -7.06 -9.52 -16.04
CA ARG A 24 -7.25 -8.15 -15.53
C ARG A 24 -7.24 -8.15 -14.01
N ILE A 25 -6.22 -7.52 -13.43
CA ILE A 25 -6.11 -7.34 -11.99
C ILE A 25 -6.79 -6.01 -11.64
N ALA A 26 -7.79 -6.05 -10.76
CA ALA A 26 -8.45 -4.84 -10.29
C ALA A 26 -7.53 -4.05 -9.35
N ASP A 27 -7.59 -2.71 -9.39
CA ASP A 27 -6.78 -1.80 -8.57
C ASP A 27 -6.85 -2.15 -7.08
N ARG A 28 -8.04 -2.54 -6.60
CA ARG A 28 -8.24 -3.00 -5.21
C ARG A 28 -7.40 -4.23 -4.82
N VAL A 29 -7.08 -5.10 -5.77
CA VAL A 29 -6.25 -6.29 -5.54
C VAL A 29 -4.78 -5.87 -5.48
N VAL A 30 -4.35 -4.96 -6.37
CA VAL A 30 -3.00 -4.37 -6.32
C VAL A 30 -2.77 -3.67 -4.98
N ALA A 31 -3.76 -2.90 -4.51
CA ALA A 31 -3.72 -2.26 -3.19
C ALA A 31 -3.57 -3.26 -2.04
N LYS A 32 -4.29 -4.39 -2.07
CA LYS A 32 -4.14 -5.46 -1.07
C LYS A 32 -2.76 -6.11 -1.09
N ILE A 33 -2.22 -6.36 -2.28
CA ILE A 33 -0.87 -6.90 -2.44
C ILE A 33 0.17 -5.92 -1.90
N ALA A 34 0.04 -4.63 -2.22
CA ALA A 34 0.93 -3.58 -1.72
C ALA A 34 0.87 -3.44 -0.20
N ALA A 35 -0.33 -3.47 0.40
CA ALA A 35 -0.50 -3.43 1.85
C ALA A 35 0.15 -4.65 2.53
N GLN A 36 -0.03 -5.83 1.97
CA GLN A 36 0.57 -7.06 2.48
C GLN A 36 2.10 -7.04 2.34
N ALA A 37 2.63 -6.57 1.21
CA ALA A 37 4.07 -6.39 1.01
C ALA A 37 4.64 -5.38 2.03
N ALA A 38 3.95 -4.27 2.28
CA ALA A 38 4.35 -3.33 3.32
C ALA A 38 4.39 -3.98 4.70
N ARG A 39 3.41 -4.82 5.04
CA ARG A 39 3.36 -5.57 6.30
C ARG A 39 4.54 -6.55 6.45
N GLU A 40 4.97 -7.19 5.37
CA GLU A 40 6.14 -8.08 5.37
C GLU A 40 7.44 -7.30 5.66
N ALA A 41 7.55 -6.07 5.16
CA ALA A 41 8.79 -5.27 5.21
C ALA A 41 8.90 -4.32 6.40
N VAL A 42 7.77 -3.87 6.97
CA VAL A 42 7.74 -2.88 8.05
C VAL A 42 8.44 -3.40 9.31
N GLY A 43 8.46 -4.72 9.52
CA GLY A 43 9.05 -5.37 10.68
C GLY A 43 8.12 -5.36 11.89
N PRO A 44 8.65 -5.53 13.12
CA PRO A 44 7.85 -5.52 14.33
C PRO A 44 7.03 -4.24 14.47
N LEU A 45 5.77 -4.39 14.82
CA LEU A 45 4.85 -3.30 15.13
C LEU A 45 4.45 -3.37 16.61
N PRO A 46 4.23 -2.23 17.27
CA PRO A 46 3.58 -2.16 18.58
C PRO A 46 2.26 -2.96 18.59
N SER A 47 1.88 -3.50 19.75
CA SER A 47 0.68 -4.36 19.88
C SER A 47 -0.63 -3.64 19.57
N ASP A 48 -0.66 -2.32 19.75
CA ASP A 48 -1.80 -1.44 19.50
C ASP A 48 -1.72 -0.71 18.16
N ALA A 49 -0.65 -0.92 17.38
CA ALA A 49 -0.47 -0.27 16.10
C ALA A 49 -1.40 -0.85 15.03
N ALA A 50 -2.01 0.02 14.24
CA ALA A 50 -2.75 -0.40 13.06
C ALA A 50 -1.80 -1.02 12.02
N GLY A 51 -2.24 -2.11 11.40
CA GLY A 51 -1.49 -2.74 10.32
C GLY A 51 -1.35 -1.81 9.10
N PRO A 52 -0.27 -1.95 8.30
CA PRO A 52 -0.10 -1.14 7.10
C PRO A 52 -1.24 -1.33 6.11
N HIS A 53 -1.65 -0.24 5.48
CA HIS A 53 -2.61 -0.28 4.39
C HIS A 53 -2.10 0.54 3.20
N ALA A 54 -2.64 0.29 2.02
CA ALA A 54 -2.18 0.93 0.80
C ALA A 54 -3.35 1.39 -0.07
N THR A 55 -3.13 2.51 -0.75
CA THR A 55 -3.97 2.99 -1.86
C THR A 55 -3.14 2.96 -3.14
N VAL A 56 -3.80 2.63 -4.25
CA VAL A 56 -3.13 2.46 -5.54
C VAL A 56 -3.95 3.12 -6.63
N VAL A 57 -3.26 3.81 -7.52
CA VAL A 57 -3.81 4.29 -8.79
C VAL A 57 -3.05 3.61 -9.91
N VAL A 58 -3.78 2.92 -10.79
CA VAL A 58 -3.19 2.22 -11.94
C VAL A 58 -3.44 3.04 -13.21
N HIS A 59 -2.36 3.29 -13.95
CA HIS A 59 -2.40 3.89 -15.27
C HIS A 59 -1.68 2.96 -16.25
N HIS A 60 -2.42 2.35 -17.17
CA HIS A 60 -1.92 1.31 -18.07
C HIS A 60 -1.27 0.16 -17.28
N GLU A 61 0.04 -0.04 -17.45
CA GLU A 61 0.84 -1.09 -16.79
C GLU A 61 1.67 -0.53 -15.62
N SER A 62 1.38 0.68 -15.15
CA SER A 62 2.11 1.34 -14.06
C SER A 62 1.20 1.59 -12.85
N ALA A 63 1.71 1.27 -11.66
CA ALA A 63 1.02 1.45 -10.39
C ALA A 63 1.73 2.49 -9.53
N HIS A 64 1.02 3.57 -9.19
CA HIS A 64 1.47 4.52 -8.17
C HIS A 64 0.91 4.09 -6.82
N VAL A 65 1.79 3.86 -5.86
CA VAL A 65 1.42 3.28 -4.56
C VAL A 65 1.63 4.28 -3.44
N ARG A 66 0.62 4.44 -2.59
CA ARG A 66 0.77 5.14 -1.30
C ARG A 66 0.51 4.15 -0.17
N VAL A 67 1.49 4.02 0.71
CA VAL A 67 1.47 3.14 1.89
C VAL A 67 1.34 3.99 3.13
N HIS A 68 0.40 3.61 3.98
CA HIS A 68 0.14 4.20 5.28
C HIS A 68 0.51 3.20 6.35
N LEU A 69 1.31 3.62 7.33
CA LEU A 69 1.78 2.74 8.40
C LEU A 69 2.03 3.50 9.69
N GLU A 70 2.07 2.76 10.79
CA GLU A 70 2.47 3.23 12.10
C GLU A 70 3.81 2.57 12.49
N LEU A 71 4.66 3.25 13.26
CA LEU A 71 5.97 2.73 13.69
C LEU A 71 6.18 2.94 15.19
N ASP A 72 7.00 2.12 15.83
CA ASP A 72 7.57 2.43 17.14
C ASP A 72 8.54 3.62 17.09
N TYR A 73 8.73 4.24 18.25
CA TYR A 73 9.70 5.29 18.49
C TYR A 73 10.35 5.11 19.87
N PRO A 74 11.69 5.25 19.98
CA PRO A 74 12.64 5.61 18.93
C PRO A 74 12.96 4.45 17.96
N THR A 75 13.05 4.75 16.66
CA THR A 75 13.42 3.80 15.59
C THR A 75 14.08 4.53 14.41
N ASP A 76 14.78 3.81 13.52
CA ASP A 76 15.27 4.36 12.25
C ASP A 76 14.13 4.45 11.23
N ILE A 77 13.38 5.56 11.27
CA ILE A 77 12.22 5.80 10.39
C ILE A 77 12.64 5.77 8.91
N GLY A 78 13.78 6.38 8.59
CA GLY A 78 14.29 6.48 7.22
C GLY A 78 14.62 5.11 6.63
N GLY A 79 15.41 4.31 7.34
CA GLY A 79 15.76 2.96 6.93
C GLY A 79 14.54 2.04 6.83
N ARG A 80 13.58 2.14 7.77
CA ARG A 80 12.34 1.34 7.73
C ARG A 80 11.47 1.70 6.52
N CYS A 81 11.24 3.00 6.28
CA CYS A 81 10.47 3.44 5.12
C CYS A 81 11.15 3.04 3.81
N HIS A 82 12.48 3.11 3.73
CA HIS A 82 13.23 2.68 2.55
C HIS A 82 13.06 1.18 2.28
N ARG A 83 13.14 0.32 3.31
CA ARG A 83 12.87 -1.13 3.17
C ARG A 83 11.46 -1.39 2.68
N VAL A 84 10.46 -0.68 3.20
CA VAL A 84 9.07 -0.80 2.76
C VAL A 84 8.93 -0.41 1.29
N ARG A 85 9.48 0.73 0.85
CA ARG A 85 9.43 1.16 -0.56
C ARG A 85 10.00 0.10 -1.49
N ARG A 86 11.21 -0.38 -1.17
CA ARG A 86 11.91 -1.40 -1.96
C ARG A 86 11.09 -2.69 -2.06
N HIS A 87 10.64 -3.24 -0.93
CA HIS A 87 9.92 -4.51 -0.91
C HIS A 87 8.56 -4.42 -1.61
N VAL A 88 7.85 -3.29 -1.47
CA VAL A 88 6.58 -3.06 -2.18
C VAL A 88 6.80 -3.02 -3.69
N THR A 89 7.79 -2.27 -4.18
CA THR A 89 8.16 -2.24 -5.61
C THR A 89 8.49 -3.64 -6.13
N GLU A 90 9.36 -4.37 -5.43
CA GLU A 90 9.76 -5.73 -5.83
C GLU A 90 8.57 -6.71 -5.83
N ARG A 91 7.75 -6.69 -4.77
CA ARG A 91 6.67 -7.67 -4.59
C ARG A 91 5.48 -7.42 -5.51
N VAL A 92 5.10 -6.16 -5.71
CA VAL A 92 4.02 -5.80 -6.64
C VAL A 92 4.45 -6.10 -8.08
N GLY A 93 5.67 -5.72 -8.48
CA GLY A 93 6.19 -6.06 -9.80
C GLY A 93 6.21 -7.55 -10.07
N ALA A 94 6.69 -8.35 -9.11
CA ALA A 94 6.76 -9.81 -9.25
C ALA A 94 5.39 -10.52 -9.31
N LEU A 95 4.38 -10.02 -8.60
CA LEU A 95 3.07 -10.68 -8.49
C LEU A 95 2.03 -10.17 -9.48
N VAL A 96 2.13 -8.91 -9.89
CA VAL A 96 1.12 -8.22 -10.71
C VAL A 96 1.63 -7.95 -12.12
N GLY A 97 2.95 -7.96 -12.34
CA GLY A 97 3.55 -7.65 -13.63
C GLY A 97 3.49 -6.16 -14.01
N MET A 98 3.31 -5.28 -13.02
CA MET A 98 3.23 -3.83 -13.20
C MET A 98 4.53 -3.14 -12.78
N GLU A 99 4.89 -2.08 -13.49
CA GLU A 99 5.95 -1.17 -13.07
C GLU A 99 5.47 -0.31 -11.88
N VAL A 100 6.32 -0.10 -10.89
CA VAL A 100 6.01 0.70 -9.69
C VAL A 100 6.99 1.87 -9.61
N PRO A 101 6.78 2.94 -10.38
CA PRO A 101 7.72 4.07 -10.46
C PRO A 101 7.79 4.87 -9.15
N GLU A 102 6.73 4.84 -8.34
CA GLU A 102 6.65 5.60 -7.10
C GLU A 102 5.96 4.81 -5.98
N VAL A 103 6.60 4.80 -4.81
CA VAL A 103 6.02 4.35 -3.55
C VAL A 103 6.15 5.47 -2.51
N ALA A 104 5.05 6.19 -2.28
CA ALA A 104 4.95 7.16 -1.19
C ALA A 104 4.66 6.42 0.12
N VAL A 105 5.46 6.67 1.17
CA VAL A 105 5.23 6.09 2.50
C VAL A 105 4.87 7.21 3.46
N GLN A 106 3.71 7.09 4.10
CA GLN A 106 3.19 8.00 5.10
C GLN A 106 3.19 7.30 6.45
N VAL A 107 3.91 7.90 7.41
CA VAL A 107 3.90 7.46 8.80
C VAL A 107 2.80 8.22 9.52
N GLU A 108 1.73 7.54 9.90
CA GLU A 108 0.54 8.16 10.49
C GLU A 108 0.67 8.35 12.00
N ARG A 109 1.39 7.44 12.66
CA ARG A 109 1.61 7.46 14.10
C ARG A 109 2.97 6.90 14.46
N LEU A 110 3.57 7.53 15.47
CA LEU A 110 4.76 7.04 16.15
C LEU A 110 4.38 6.64 17.57
N HIS A 111 4.64 5.38 17.91
CA HIS A 111 4.30 4.77 19.20
C HIS A 111 5.52 4.75 20.10
N LEU A 112 5.47 5.49 21.20
CA LEU A 112 6.58 5.52 22.14
C LEU A 112 6.71 4.17 22.86
N THR A 113 7.83 3.47 22.67
CA THR A 113 8.08 2.14 23.27
C THR A 113 8.95 2.18 24.53
N ALA A 114 9.51 3.34 24.86
CA ALA A 114 10.30 3.56 26.07
C ALA A 114 9.59 4.48 27.07
N ALA A 115 9.62 4.14 28.36
CA ALA A 115 9.38 5.13 29.40
C ALA A 115 10.45 6.24 29.23
N PRO A 116 10.07 7.53 29.11
CA PRO A 116 11.03 8.61 28.93
C PRO A 116 11.87 8.72 30.20
N GLY A 117 13.07 8.17 30.16
CA GLY A 117 13.82 7.94 31.38
C GLY A 117 15.32 7.70 31.22
N VAL A 118 15.98 8.27 30.21
CA VAL A 118 17.39 8.71 30.32
C VAL A 118 17.63 9.87 29.35
N ALA A 119 18.17 10.97 29.88
CA ALA A 119 18.51 12.19 29.18
C ALA A 119 19.37 11.93 27.94
N HIS A 120 18.85 12.27 26.76
CA HIS A 120 19.69 12.45 25.59
C HIS A 120 20.43 13.77 25.78
N GLY A 121 21.69 13.66 26.20
CA GLY A 121 22.59 14.79 26.39
C GLY A 121 22.55 15.73 25.19
N ARG A 122 22.32 17.00 25.47
CA ARG A 122 22.41 18.08 24.48
C ARG A 122 23.81 18.03 23.86
N ALA A 123 23.90 17.73 22.56
CA ALA A 123 25.10 18.00 21.80
C ALA A 123 25.23 19.52 21.65
N ARG A 124 26.38 20.03 22.08
CA ARG A 124 26.80 21.44 22.08
C ARG A 124 27.31 21.86 20.72
#